data_AF-A0A6I6LLT9-F1
#
_entry.id   AF-A0A6I6LLT9-F1
#
_cell.length_a   1.000
_cell.length_b   1.000
_cell.length_c   1.000
_cell.angle_alpha   90.00
_cell.angle_beta   90.00
_cell.angle_gamma   90.00
#
_symmetry.space_group_name_H-M   'P 1'
#
loop_
_entity.id
_entity.type
_entity.pdbx_description
1 polymer ?
#
loop_
_entity_poly.entity_id
_entity_poly.type
_entity_poly.pdbx_seq_one_letter_code
_entity_poly.pdbx_strand_id
1 'polypeptide(L)'
;MPKIISDKNERQIAQLVRNWPTDHSLNWNSICLGAQEILGWGAPPTRQALNKKLLIKSAYKAKKGQLKSVETKLDGMSKPRSTLDAMKKISRLQAENDALKAQLSTMAELANRLIYNASIAGLSRERLMTPLPTVHEPKKKLKPRK
;
A
#
# COMPACT_ATOMS: atom_id res chain seq x y z
N MET A 1 -10.95 34.24 18.03
CA MET A 1 -9.69 33.76 17.43
C MET A 1 -10.00 32.81 16.27
N PRO A 2 -9.29 32.86 15.14
CA PRO A 2 -9.50 31.90 14.05
C PRO A 2 -9.20 30.48 14.55
N LYS A 3 -10.11 29.54 14.30
CA LYS A 3 -9.95 28.15 14.71
C LYS A 3 -8.85 27.49 13.86
N ILE A 4 -7.73 27.13 14.49
CA ILE A 4 -6.56 26.55 13.79
C ILE A 4 -6.58 25.02 13.94
N ILE A 5 -6.37 24.31 12.83
CA ILE A 5 -6.14 22.87 12.83
C ILE A 5 -4.63 22.67 13.03
N SER A 6 -4.26 22.18 14.22
CA SER A 6 -2.88 21.80 14.55
C SER A 6 -2.43 20.58 13.74
N ASP A 7 -1.12 20.36 13.66
CA ASP A 7 -0.56 19.19 12.96
C ASP A 7 -0.95 17.87 13.62
N LYS A 8 -1.12 17.87 14.95
CA LYS A 8 -1.65 16.71 15.70
C LYS A 8 -3.06 16.38 15.23
N ASN A 9 -3.93 17.39 15.16
CA ASN A 9 -5.31 17.22 14.72
C ASN A 9 -5.36 16.79 13.25
N GLU A 10 -4.49 17.36 12.40
CA GLU A 10 -4.37 16.97 11.00
C GLU A 10 -4.04 15.47 10.84
N ARG A 11 -3.07 14.97 11.61
CA ARG A 11 -2.68 13.55 11.60
C ARG A 11 -3.82 12.64 12.08
N GLN A 12 -4.51 13.02 13.16
CA GLN A 12 -5.63 12.26 13.70
C GLN A 12 -6.79 12.19 12.70
N ILE A 13 -7.14 13.31 12.07
CA ILE A 13 -8.18 13.35 11.03
C ILE A 13 -7.75 12.52 9.81
N ALA A 14 -6.49 12.61 9.39
CA ALA A 14 -5.98 11.79 8.29
C ALA A 14 -6.04 10.28 8.62
N GLN A 15 -5.79 9.89 9.88
CA GLN A 15 -5.93 8.50 10.33
C GLN A 15 -7.38 8.04 10.35
N LEU A 16 -8.31 8.87 10.81
CA LEU A 16 -9.76 8.63 10.71
C LEU A 16 -10.19 8.39 9.27
N VAL A 17 -9.68 9.17 8.31
CA VAL A 17 -9.99 8.99 6.89
C VAL A 17 -9.38 7.68 6.33
N ARG A 18 -8.16 7.31 6.73
CA ARG A 18 -7.54 6.04 6.29
C ARG A 18 -8.28 4.82 6.82
N ASN A 19 -8.74 4.90 8.07
CA ASN A 19 -9.45 3.83 8.75
C ASN A 19 -10.96 3.85 8.47
N TRP A 20 -11.42 4.65 7.50
CA TRP A 20 -12.83 4.74 7.18
C TRP A 20 -13.41 3.36 6.83
N PRO A 21 -14.56 2.98 7.40
CA PRO A 21 -15.19 1.70 7.10
C PRO A 21 -15.56 1.58 5.62
N THR A 22 -15.46 0.38 5.07
CA THR A 22 -15.80 0.09 3.67
C THR A 22 -17.30 0.12 3.40
N ASP A 23 -18.10 -0.09 4.44
CA ASP A 23 -19.56 -0.24 4.35
C ASP A 23 -20.29 1.12 4.32
N HIS A 24 -19.56 2.23 4.51
CA HIS A 24 -20.10 3.58 4.51
C HIS A 24 -19.47 4.44 3.43
N SER A 25 -20.30 5.24 2.75
CA SER A 25 -19.84 6.18 1.73
C SER A 25 -18.88 7.21 2.32
N LEU A 26 -17.64 7.24 1.80
CA LEU A 26 -16.65 8.24 2.15
C LEU A 26 -17.03 9.59 1.53
N ASN A 27 -17.70 10.43 2.32
CA ASN A 27 -18.13 11.76 1.92
C ASN A 27 -17.54 12.84 2.85
N TRP A 28 -17.41 14.06 2.32
CA TRP A 28 -16.81 15.17 3.06
C TRP A 28 -17.65 15.61 4.26
N ASN A 29 -18.97 15.44 4.24
CA ASN A 29 -19.84 15.84 5.34
C ASN A 29 -19.56 14.96 6.57
N SER A 30 -19.49 13.64 6.38
CA SER A 30 -19.16 12.68 7.43
C SER A 30 -17.74 12.88 7.97
N ILE A 31 -16.78 13.25 7.11
CA ILE A 31 -15.43 13.60 7.56
C ILE A 31 -15.43 14.88 8.39
N CYS A 32 -16.21 15.90 8.00
CA CYS A 32 -16.33 17.13 8.78
C CYS A 32 -16.96 16.87 10.15
N LEU A 33 -17.97 16.01 10.23
CA LEU A 33 -18.58 15.60 11.50
C LEU A 33 -17.59 14.84 12.38
N GLY A 34 -16.88 13.83 11.86
CA GLY A 34 -15.87 13.11 12.64
C GLY A 34 -14.69 13.98 13.07
N ALA A 35 -14.31 14.96 12.23
CA ALA A 35 -13.29 15.93 12.58
C ALA A 35 -13.73 16.90 13.69
N GLN A 36 -15.04 17.16 13.85
CA GLN A 36 -15.55 18.00 14.93
C GLN A 36 -15.18 17.45 16.31
N GLU A 37 -15.34 16.13 16.49
CA GLU A 37 -15.02 15.42 17.73
C GLU A 37 -13.52 15.48 18.04
N ILE A 38 -12.67 15.23 17.03
CA ILE A 38 -11.21 15.31 17.15
C ILE A 38 -10.73 16.74 17.49
N LEU A 39 -11.38 17.74 16.90
CA LEU A 39 -11.02 19.15 17.09
C LEU A 39 -11.58 19.75 18.39
N GLY A 40 -12.55 19.09 19.04
CA GLY A 40 -13.25 19.63 20.21
C GLY A 40 -14.02 20.92 19.92
N TRP A 41 -14.48 21.11 18.68
CA TRP A 41 -15.17 22.34 18.27
C TRP A 41 -16.68 22.20 18.45
N GLY A 42 -17.35 23.26 18.90
CA GLY A 42 -18.82 23.30 18.99
C GLY A 42 -19.57 23.25 17.64
N ALA A 43 -18.84 23.32 16.52
CA ALA A 43 -19.39 23.19 15.17
C ALA A 43 -18.36 22.50 14.25
N PRO A 44 -18.79 21.74 13.24
CA PRO A 44 -17.89 21.00 12.37
C PRO A 44 -17.03 21.94 11.51
N PRO A 45 -15.76 21.57 11.24
CA PRO A 45 -14.92 22.29 10.28
C PRO A 45 -15.53 22.26 8.86
N THR A 46 -15.18 23.24 8.03
CA THR A 46 -15.58 23.21 6.63
C THR A 46 -14.69 22.26 5.82
N ARG A 47 -15.24 21.67 4.76
CA ARG A 47 -14.47 20.90 3.77
C ARG A 47 -13.25 21.66 3.26
N GLN A 48 -13.39 22.97 3.03
CA GLN A 48 -12.28 23.80 2.53
C GLN A 48 -11.13 23.87 3.53
N ALA A 49 -11.42 23.96 4.83
CA ALA A 49 -10.39 23.95 5.88
C ALA A 49 -9.65 22.61 5.92
N LEU A 50 -10.37 21.48 5.82
CA LEU A 50 -9.78 20.15 5.83
C LEU A 50 -8.99 19.84 4.54
N ASN A 51 -9.49 20.25 3.37
CA ASN A 51 -8.86 19.96 2.08
C ASN A 51 -7.61 20.81 1.81
N LYS A 52 -7.43 21.94 2.51
CA LYS A 52 -6.17 22.70 2.48
C LYS A 52 -5.01 21.95 3.15
N LYS A 53 -5.32 20.99 4.04
CA LYS A 53 -4.34 20.22 4.80
C LYS A 53 -3.89 18.99 4.00
N LEU A 54 -2.58 18.92 3.72
CA LEU A 54 -2.01 17.98 2.74
C LEU A 54 -2.22 16.52 3.16
N LEU A 55 -2.06 16.21 4.46
CA LEU A 55 -2.21 14.84 4.95
C LEU A 55 -3.66 14.36 4.83
N ILE A 56 -4.62 15.21 5.16
CA ILE A 56 -6.05 14.88 5.06
C ILE A 56 -6.45 14.70 3.59
N LYS A 57 -6.01 15.61 2.71
CA LYS A 57 -6.25 15.52 1.27
C LYS A 57 -5.67 14.23 0.67
N SER A 58 -4.44 13.88 1.05
CA SER A 58 -3.78 12.65 0.63
C SER A 58 -4.52 11.40 1.12
N ALA A 59 -4.86 11.37 2.41
CA ALA A 59 -5.63 10.28 3.01
C ALA A 59 -6.97 10.07 2.31
N TYR A 60 -7.71 11.16 2.02
CA TYR A 60 -8.99 11.08 1.31
C TYR A 60 -8.85 10.50 -0.09
N LYS A 61 -7.86 10.98 -0.87
CA LYS A 61 -7.61 10.46 -2.21
C LYS A 61 -7.24 8.98 -2.19
N ALA A 62 -6.32 8.59 -1.30
CA ALA A 62 -5.89 7.21 -1.14
C ALA A 62 -7.07 6.30 -0.77
N LYS A 63 -7.86 6.67 0.24
CA LYS A 63 -9.00 5.86 0.67
C LYS A 63 -10.09 5.78 -0.41
N LYS A 64 -10.39 6.89 -1.08
CA LYS A 64 -11.36 6.90 -2.18
C LYS A 64 -10.91 6.02 -3.35
N GLY A 65 -9.62 6.00 -3.65
CA GLY A 65 -9.03 5.08 -4.65
C GLY A 65 -9.17 3.61 -4.24
N GLN A 66 -8.92 3.30 -2.96
CA GLN A 66 -9.11 1.95 -2.43
C GLN A 66 -10.57 1.49 -2.52
N LEU A 67 -11.53 2.32 -2.10
CA LEU A 67 -12.96 1.98 -2.16
C LEU A 67 -13.41 1.72 -3.59
N LYS A 68 -13.02 2.56 -4.55
CA LYS A 68 -13.29 2.32 -5.97
C LYS A 68 -12.67 1.02 -6.48
N SER A 69 -11.43 0.73 -6.10
CA SER A 69 -10.77 -0.52 -6.52
C SER A 69 -11.47 -1.76 -5.94
N VAL A 70 -11.95 -1.68 -4.70
CA VAL A 70 -12.75 -2.74 -4.08
C VAL A 70 -14.08 -2.91 -4.82
N GLU A 71 -14.79 -1.82 -5.08
CA GLU A 71 -16.06 -1.83 -5.84
C GLU A 71 -15.88 -2.46 -7.23
N THR A 72 -14.85 -2.05 -7.99
CA THR A 72 -14.54 -2.65 -9.30
C THR A 72 -14.18 -4.14 -9.20
N LYS A 73 -13.46 -4.55 -8.17
CA LYS A 73 -13.12 -5.97 -7.95
C LYS A 73 -14.34 -6.80 -7.55
N LEU A 74 -15.30 -6.21 -6.85
CA LEU A 74 -16.54 -6.87 -6.44
C LEU A 74 -17.53 -6.96 -7.61
N ASP A 75 -17.65 -5.94 -8.44
CA ASP A 75 -18.50 -5.94 -9.64
C ASP A 75 -18.12 -7.06 -10.63
N GLY A 76 -16.82 -7.36 -10.74
CA GLY A 76 -16.33 -8.46 -11.58
C GLY A 76 -16.32 -9.84 -10.89
N MET A 77 -16.65 -9.93 -9.60
CA MET A 77 -16.55 -11.17 -8.85
C MET A 77 -17.92 -11.84 -8.73
N SER A 78 -18.05 -13.05 -9.26
CA SER A 78 -19.23 -13.87 -9.01
C SER A 78 -19.38 -14.11 -7.51
N LYS A 79 -20.56 -13.82 -6.97
CA LYS A 79 -20.89 -14.13 -5.57
C LYS A 79 -20.68 -15.63 -5.36
N PRO A 80 -20.05 -16.04 -4.24
CA PRO A 80 -19.89 -17.45 -3.95
C PRO A 80 -21.28 -18.11 -3.86
N ARG A 81 -21.43 -19.30 -4.44
CA ARG A 81 -22.71 -20.02 -4.49
C ARG A 81 -23.17 -20.48 -3.10
N SER A 82 -22.24 -20.63 -2.15
CA SER A 82 -22.51 -20.97 -0.75
C SER A 82 -21.47 -20.37 0.20
N THR A 83 -21.80 -20.30 1.50
CA THR A 83 -20.86 -19.92 2.56
C THR A 83 -19.69 -20.90 2.66
N LEU A 84 -19.94 -22.20 2.45
CA LEU A 84 -18.91 -23.23 2.41
C LEU A 84 -17.90 -22.99 1.28
N ASP A 85 -18.37 -22.62 0.08
CA ASP A 85 -17.49 -22.30 -1.04
C ASP A 85 -16.64 -21.05 -0.75
N ALA A 86 -17.21 -20.05 -0.08
CA ALA A 86 -16.48 -18.88 0.37
C ALA A 86 -15.37 -19.25 1.36
N MET A 87 -15.68 -20.07 2.37
CA MET A 87 -14.69 -20.55 3.34
C MET A 87 -13.57 -21.36 2.69
N LYS A 88 -13.91 -22.26 1.76
CA LYS A 88 -12.91 -23.02 0.97
C LYS A 88 -12.01 -22.09 0.16
N LYS A 89 -12.59 -21.10 -0.52
CA LYS A 89 -11.83 -20.11 -1.31
C LYS A 89 -10.89 -19.28 -0.43
N ILE A 90 -11.36 -18.82 0.73
CA ILE A 90 -10.55 -18.07 1.70
C ILE A 90 -9.39 -18.93 2.21
N SER A 91 -9.66 -20.16 2.65
CA SER A 91 -8.63 -21.09 3.13
C SER A 91 -7.56 -21.36 2.06
N ARG A 92 -7.96 -21.58 0.80
CA ARG A 92 -7.02 -21.75 -0.32
C ARG A 92 -6.16 -20.50 -0.55
N LEU A 93 -6.77 -19.32 -0.60
CA LEU A 93 -6.05 -18.06 -0.80
C LEU A 93 -5.09 -17.77 0.36
N GLN A 94 -5.47 -18.10 1.59
CA GLN A 94 -4.60 -17.96 2.75
C GLN A 94 -3.38 -18.89 2.65
N ALA A 95 -3.60 -20.16 2.32
CA ALA A 95 -2.51 -21.12 2.12
C ALA A 95 -1.56 -20.70 0.99
N GLU A 96 -2.08 -20.20 -0.12
CA GLU A 96 -1.29 -19.66 -1.22
C GLU A 96 -0.49 -18.42 -0.79
N ASN A 97 -1.10 -17.52 -0.03
CA ASN A 97 -0.42 -16.34 0.50
C ASN A 97 0.75 -16.72 1.43
N ASP A 98 0.53 -17.69 2.31
CA ASP A 98 1.53 -18.15 3.25
C ASP A 98 2.68 -18.87 2.51
N ALA A 99 2.36 -19.68 1.49
CA ALA A 99 3.37 -20.29 0.62
C ALA A 99 4.19 -19.24 -0.16
N LEU A 100 3.55 -18.20 -0.72
CA LEU A 100 4.24 -17.11 -1.42
C LEU A 100 5.15 -16.32 -0.48
N LYS A 101 4.71 -16.05 0.76
CA LYS A 101 5.55 -15.39 1.77
C LYS A 101 6.77 -16.24 2.13
N ALA A 102 6.61 -17.55 2.29
CA ALA A 102 7.72 -18.46 2.57
C ALA A 102 8.74 -18.50 1.42
N GLN A 103 8.26 -18.55 0.16
CA GLN A 103 9.11 -18.47 -1.02
C GLN A 103 9.87 -17.14 -1.08
N LEU A 104 9.18 -16.03 -0.82
CA LEU A 104 9.79 -14.69 -0.81
C LEU A 104 10.86 -14.56 0.28
N SER A 105 10.62 -15.10 1.48
CA SER A 105 11.63 -15.15 2.55
C SER A 105 12.87 -15.94 2.11
N THR A 106 12.66 -17.11 1.52
CA THR A 106 13.75 -17.95 1.00
C THR A 106 14.56 -17.22 -0.09
N MET A 107 13.89 -16.57 -1.04
CA MET A 107 14.55 -15.77 -2.08
C MET A 107 15.34 -14.59 -1.49
N ALA A 108 14.80 -13.93 -0.47
CA ALA A 108 15.48 -12.83 0.21
C ALA A 108 16.75 -13.30 0.93
N GLU A 109 16.71 -14.46 1.59
CA GLU A 109 17.88 -15.08 2.21
C GLU A 109 18.96 -15.42 1.18
N LEU A 110 18.57 -16.04 0.06
CA LEU A 110 19.49 -16.35 -1.04
C LEU A 110 20.12 -15.07 -1.62
N ALA A 111 19.31 -14.03 -1.86
CA ALA A 111 19.80 -12.74 -2.34
C ALA A 111 20.82 -12.14 -1.36
N ASN A 112 20.56 -12.17 -0.05
CA ASN A 112 21.50 -11.68 0.96
C ASN A 112 22.82 -12.45 0.95
N ARG A 113 22.79 -13.78 0.84
CA ARG A 113 24.01 -14.61 0.74
C ARG A 113 24.80 -14.27 -0.53
N LEU A 114 24.13 -14.11 -1.67
CA LEU A 114 24.77 -13.72 -2.92
C LEU A 114 25.42 -12.34 -2.83
N ILE A 115 24.73 -11.35 -2.26
CA ILE A 115 25.26 -9.99 -2.06
C ILE A 115 26.48 -10.03 -1.15
N TYR A 116 26.42 -10.75 -0.04
CA TYR A 116 27.54 -10.91 0.88
C TYR A 116 28.75 -11.54 0.17
N ASN A 117 28.56 -12.69 -0.49
CA ASN A 117 29.62 -13.40 -1.20
C ASN A 117 30.21 -12.58 -2.36
N ALA A 118 29.38 -11.80 -3.06
CA ALA A 118 29.85 -10.91 -4.11
C ALA A 118 30.67 -9.74 -3.55
N SER A 119 30.29 -9.19 -2.39
CA SER A 119 31.01 -8.11 -1.73
C SER A 119 32.42 -8.52 -1.30
N ILE A 120 32.58 -9.71 -0.71
CA ILE A 120 33.90 -10.26 -0.35
C ILE A 120 34.75 -10.58 -1.60
N ALA A 121 34.12 -10.83 -2.74
CA ALA A 121 34.77 -11.03 -4.04
C ALA A 121 35.05 -9.72 -4.81
N GLY A 122 34.80 -8.57 -4.19
CA GLY A 122 35.08 -7.24 -4.76
C GLY A 122 34.10 -6.80 -5.86
N LEU A 123 32.91 -7.39 -5.93
CA LEU A 123 31.85 -6.92 -6.83
C LEU A 123 31.06 -5.80 -6.17
N SER A 124 30.92 -4.67 -6.86
CA SER A 124 30.06 -3.58 -6.41
C SER A 124 28.58 -3.89 -6.65
N ARG A 125 27.71 -3.24 -5.87
CA ARG A 125 26.26 -3.38 -6.00
C ARG A 125 25.76 -2.97 -7.38
N GLU A 126 26.32 -1.92 -7.96
CA GLU A 126 25.95 -1.42 -9.29
C GLU A 126 26.22 -2.49 -10.35
N ARG A 127 27.34 -3.20 -10.22
CA ARG A 127 27.69 -4.31 -11.12
C ARG A 127 26.74 -5.50 -10.97
N LEU A 128 26.33 -5.83 -9.75
CA LEU A 128 25.37 -6.91 -9.48
C LEU A 128 23.96 -6.58 -9.98
N MET A 129 23.58 -5.31 -9.96
CA MET A 129 22.28 -4.81 -10.42
C MET A 129 22.26 -4.44 -11.90
N THR A 130 23.35 -4.72 -12.64
CA THR A 130 23.36 -4.51 -14.09
C THR A 130 22.27 -5.37 -14.72
N PRO A 131 21.42 -4.80 -15.59
CA PRO A 131 20.32 -5.55 -16.19
C PRO A 131 20.85 -6.78 -16.93
N LEU A 132 20.08 -7.87 -16.88
CA LEU A 132 20.43 -9.06 -17.64
C LEU A 132 20.43 -8.71 -19.14
N PRO A 133 21.42 -9.22 -19.90
CA PRO A 133 21.45 -9.00 -21.34
C PRO A 133 20.17 -9.56 -21.95
N THR A 134 19.48 -8.75 -22.74
CA THR A 134 18.27 -9.17 -23.43
C THR A 134 18.63 -10.17 -24.55
N VAL A 135 17.69 -11.04 -24.94
CA VAL A 135 17.91 -12.11 -25.93
C VAL A 135 18.43 -11.57 -27.28
N HIS A 136 18.21 -10.29 -27.58
CA HIS A 136 18.67 -9.62 -28.80
C HIS A 136 20.05 -8.97 -28.71
N GLU A 137 20.71 -8.99 -27.54
CA GLU A 137 22.03 -8.38 -27.36
C GLU A 137 23.14 -9.43 -27.61
N PRO A 138 24.08 -9.18 -28.54
CA PRO A 138 25.18 -10.12 -28.79
C PRO A 138 26.06 -10.25 -27.55
N LYS A 139 26.24 -11.48 -27.06
CA LYS A 139 27.09 -11.80 -25.89
C LYS A 139 28.47 -11.17 -26.05
N LYS A 140 28.78 -10.12 -25.26
CA LYS A 140 30.14 -9.59 -25.13
C LYS A 140 31.02 -10.69 -24.53
N LYS A 141 32.01 -11.17 -25.30
CA LYS A 141 32.97 -12.18 -24.83
C LYS A 141 33.68 -11.65 -23.59
N LEU A 142 33.45 -12.32 -22.44
CA LEU A 142 34.22 -12.09 -21.22
C LEU A 142 35.69 -12.36 -21.55
N LYS A 143 36.54 -11.31 -21.45
CA LYS A 143 37.99 -11.49 -21.58
C LYS A 143 38.48 -12.34 -20.40
N PRO A 144 39.35 -13.33 -20.63
CA PRO A 144 39.92 -14.13 -19.55
C PRO A 144 40.70 -13.21 -18.61
N ARG A 145 40.51 -13.40 -17.30
CA ARG A 145 41.34 -12.74 -16.29
C ARG A 145 42.74 -13.36 -16.37
N LYS A 146 43.76 -12.50 -16.52
CA LYS A 146 45.17 -12.87 -16.34
C LYS A 146 45.44 -13.18 -14.87
#